data_AF-A0A958PET6-F1
#
_entry.id   AF-A0A958PET6-F1
#
_cell.length_a   1.000
_cell.length_b   1.000
_cell.length_c   1.000
_cell.angle_alpha   90.00
_cell.angle_beta   90.00
_cell.angle_gamma   90.00
#
_symmetry.space_group_name_H-M   'P 1'
#
loop_
_entity.id
_entity.type
_entity.pdbx_description
1 polymer ?
#
loop_
_entity_poly.entity_id
_entity_poly.type
_entity_poly.pdbx_seq_one_letter_code
_entity_poly.pdbx_strand_id
1 'polypeptide(L)'
;MFRRNFKILRWFIFVGGILGFLYFSFGIFVGMSSGDAIRNSQKILDDFKRTASFIDTFKKSNLRLPTQAEIEIQFGENYSISITDFHDIEKPKFLMLKPADSYILHYWRGEWAEYYAGWNQQTTLSIKESDYYPFHSPILAVIVVIASLLICFIGFKLKSDASKTLLF
;
A
#
# COMPACT_ATOMS: atom_id res chain seq x y z
N MET A 1 22.45 43.88 0.12
CA MET A 1 22.30 42.51 -0.40
C MET A 1 21.61 41.56 0.59
N PHE A 2 21.99 41.55 1.88
CA PHE A 2 21.50 40.61 2.91
C PHE A 2 19.95 40.59 3.12
N ARG A 3 19.28 41.75 3.07
CA ARG A 3 17.81 41.85 3.26
C ARG A 3 16.97 41.17 2.17
N ARG A 4 17.47 41.08 0.93
CA ARG A 4 16.74 40.45 -0.20
C ARG A 4 16.71 38.92 -0.03
N ASN A 5 17.84 38.36 0.41
CA ASN A 5 17.98 36.92 0.64
C ASN A 5 17.07 36.43 1.78
N PHE A 6 16.84 37.26 2.81
CA PHE A 6 15.97 36.90 3.93
C PHE A 6 14.48 36.83 3.56
N LYS A 7 13.99 37.72 2.68
CA LYS A 7 12.60 37.66 2.18
C LYS A 7 12.34 36.41 1.34
N ILE A 8 13.31 36.06 0.49
CA ILE A 8 13.25 34.88 -0.38
C ILE A 8 13.23 33.60 0.48
N LEU A 9 14.12 33.49 1.47
CA LEU A 9 14.19 32.33 2.38
C LEU A 9 12.85 32.10 3.10
N ARG A 10 12.21 33.16 3.59
CA ARG A 10 10.93 33.05 4.31
C ARG A 10 9.78 32.60 3.42
N TRP A 11 9.78 33.01 2.16
CA TRP A 11 8.79 32.54 1.20
C TRP A 11 8.96 31.05 0.91
N PHE A 12 10.21 30.58 0.74
CA PHE A 12 10.48 29.15 0.58
C PHE A 12 10.06 28.32 1.80
N ILE A 13 10.29 28.80 3.02
CA ILE A 13 9.85 28.11 4.25
C ILE A 13 8.32 27.99 4.27
N PHE A 14 7.61 29.06 3.94
CA PHE A 14 6.15 29.08 3.93
C PHE A 14 5.56 28.13 2.86
N VAL A 15 6.06 28.21 1.63
CA VAL A 15 5.61 27.34 0.53
C VAL A 15 5.95 25.88 0.83
N GLY A 16 7.15 25.59 1.34
CA GLY A 16 7.55 24.25 1.75
C GLY A 16 6.64 23.68 2.85
N GLY A 17 6.28 24.49 3.85
CA GLY A 17 5.33 24.09 4.90
C GLY A 17 3.94 23.74 4.35
N ILE A 18 3.42 24.53 3.40
CA ILE A 18 2.11 24.25 2.76
C ILE A 18 2.17 22.95 1.96
N LEU A 19 3.21 22.76 1.15
CA LEU A 19 3.36 21.55 0.34
C LEU A 19 3.48 20.31 1.22
N GLY A 20 4.25 20.39 2.31
CA GLY A 20 4.33 19.34 3.33
C GLY A 20 2.96 19.04 3.92
N PHE A 21 2.26 20.06 4.40
CA PHE A 21 0.91 19.92 4.95
C PHE A 21 -0.06 19.22 3.98
N LEU A 22 -0.14 19.68 2.72
CA LEU A 22 -1.01 19.09 1.71
C LEU A 22 -0.66 17.61 1.45
N TYR A 23 0.62 17.29 1.32
CA TYR A 23 1.08 15.92 1.11
C TYR A 23 0.67 14.99 2.26
N PHE A 24 0.89 15.41 3.51
CA PHE A 24 0.55 14.58 4.67
C PHE A 24 -0.95 14.49 4.93
N SER A 25 -1.70 15.57 4.75
CA SER A 25 -3.16 15.54 4.86
C SER A 25 -3.78 14.62 3.81
N PHE A 26 -3.26 14.64 2.57
CA PHE A 26 -3.70 13.71 1.54
C PHE A 26 -3.38 12.26 1.91
N GLY A 27 -2.16 11.97 2.41
CA GLY A 27 -1.79 10.64 2.88
C GLY A 27 -2.68 10.12 4.01
N ILE A 28 -3.03 10.97 4.98
CA ILE A 28 -3.98 10.62 6.05
C ILE A 28 -5.37 10.34 5.48
N PHE A 29 -5.85 11.19 4.57
CA PHE A 29 -7.16 11.02 3.94
C PHE A 29 -7.25 9.67 3.19
N VAL A 30 -6.22 9.32 2.41
CA VAL A 30 -6.14 8.02 1.72
C VAL A 30 -6.12 6.87 2.73
N GLY A 31 -5.32 6.97 3.81
CA GLY A 31 -5.26 5.96 4.87
C GLY A 31 -6.58 5.79 5.65
N MET A 32 -7.36 6.86 5.84
CA MET A 32 -8.70 6.74 6.44
C MET A 32 -9.70 6.08 5.47
N SER A 33 -9.48 6.22 4.17
CA SER A 33 -10.35 5.66 3.12
C SER A 33 -10.02 4.21 2.78
N SER A 34 -8.93 3.65 3.31
CA SER A 34 -8.44 2.31 2.94
C SER A 34 -9.20 1.16 3.61
N GLY A 35 -10.14 1.43 4.52
CA GLY A 35 -10.86 0.38 5.26
C GLY A 35 -11.55 -0.64 4.36
N ASP A 36 -12.22 -0.18 3.29
CA ASP A 36 -12.86 -1.08 2.32
C ASP A 36 -11.84 -1.85 1.49
N ALA A 37 -10.71 -1.23 1.13
CA ALA A 37 -9.62 -1.88 0.39
C ALA A 37 -8.95 -2.98 1.23
N ILE A 38 -8.77 -2.74 2.53
CA ILE A 38 -8.23 -3.71 3.48
C ILE A 38 -9.21 -4.86 3.65
N ARG A 39 -10.50 -4.57 3.88
CA ARG A 39 -11.54 -5.61 3.98
C ARG A 39 -11.59 -6.48 2.73
N ASN A 40 -11.50 -5.88 1.54
CA ASN A 40 -11.46 -6.62 0.29
C ASN A 40 -10.19 -7.48 0.18
N SER A 41 -9.03 -6.93 0.52
CA SER A 41 -7.76 -7.68 0.52
C SER A 41 -7.77 -8.84 1.52
N GLN A 42 -8.43 -8.66 2.66
CA GLN A 42 -8.62 -9.71 3.66
C GLN A 42 -9.49 -10.84 3.13
N LYS A 43 -10.60 -10.51 2.45
CA LYS A 43 -11.46 -11.50 1.79
C LYS A 43 -10.70 -12.31 0.75
N ILE A 44 -9.91 -11.65 -0.11
CA ILE A 44 -9.08 -12.33 -1.12
C ILE A 44 -8.05 -13.24 -0.43
N LEU A 45 -7.43 -12.81 0.68
CA LEU A 45 -6.52 -13.67 1.43
C LEU A 45 -7.22 -14.92 1.98
N ASP A 46 -8.42 -14.76 2.52
CA ASP A 46 -9.20 -15.89 3.06
C ASP A 46 -9.56 -16.87 1.94
N ASP A 47 -9.94 -16.36 0.76
CA ASP A 47 -10.19 -17.16 -0.43
C ASP A 47 -8.92 -17.88 -0.92
N PHE A 48 -7.75 -17.22 -0.91
CA PHE A 48 -6.47 -17.85 -1.21
C PHE A 48 -6.16 -19.00 -0.24
N LYS A 49 -6.30 -18.77 1.06
CA LYS A 49 -6.04 -19.79 2.09
C LYS A 49 -6.99 -20.97 1.97
N ARG A 50 -8.27 -20.70 1.72
CA ARG A 50 -9.29 -21.73 1.53
C ARG A 50 -8.97 -22.60 0.30
N THR A 51 -8.58 -21.96 -0.80
CA THR A 51 -8.20 -22.64 -2.04
C THR A 51 -6.91 -23.44 -1.88
N ALA A 52 -5.90 -22.88 -1.20
CA ALA A 52 -4.65 -23.58 -0.89
C ALA A 52 -4.90 -24.85 -0.05
N SER A 53 -5.75 -24.76 0.97
CA SER A 53 -6.15 -25.92 1.79
C SER A 53 -6.82 -27.03 0.97
N PHE A 54 -7.69 -26.65 0.03
CA PHE A 54 -8.29 -27.59 -0.91
C PHE A 54 -7.22 -28.25 -1.80
N ILE A 55 -6.32 -27.46 -2.40
CA ILE A 55 -5.25 -27.98 -3.27
C ILE A 55 -4.33 -28.93 -2.51
N ASP A 56 -3.94 -28.60 -1.29
CA ASP A 56 -3.08 -29.45 -0.47
C ASP A 56 -3.75 -30.78 -0.15
N THR A 57 -5.04 -30.77 0.16
CA THR A 57 -5.83 -31.98 0.41
C THR A 57 -5.98 -32.79 -0.88
N PHE A 58 -6.35 -32.13 -1.97
CA PHE A 58 -6.54 -32.74 -3.28
C PHE A 58 -5.25 -33.41 -3.79
N LYS A 59 -4.12 -32.73 -3.65
CA LYS A 59 -2.80 -33.22 -4.05
C LYS A 59 -2.37 -34.43 -3.24
N LYS A 60 -2.66 -34.45 -1.92
CA LYS A 60 -2.40 -35.63 -1.08
C LYS A 60 -3.23 -36.85 -1.52
N SER A 61 -4.47 -36.64 -1.92
CA SER A 61 -5.38 -37.73 -2.32
C SER A 61 -5.15 -38.21 -3.76
N ASN A 62 -4.82 -37.32 -4.69
CA ASN A 62 -4.78 -37.61 -6.12
C ASN A 62 -3.36 -37.59 -6.73
N LEU A 63 -2.34 -37.24 -5.95
CA LEU A 63 -0.94 -37.12 -6.38
C LEU A 63 -0.72 -36.14 -7.56
N ARG A 64 -1.65 -35.23 -7.79
CA ARG A 64 -1.57 -34.16 -8.80
C ARG A 64 -2.24 -32.88 -8.30
N LEU A 65 -1.95 -31.75 -8.95
CA LEU A 65 -2.71 -30.52 -8.71
C LEU A 65 -4.13 -30.65 -9.30
N PRO A 66 -5.13 -30.00 -8.68
CA PRO A 66 -6.45 -29.91 -9.28
C PRO A 66 -6.40 -29.04 -10.54
N THR A 67 -7.28 -29.35 -11.48
CA THR A 67 -7.56 -28.53 -12.65
C THR A 67 -8.45 -27.34 -12.27
N GLN A 68 -8.51 -26.32 -13.12
CA GLN A 68 -9.37 -25.16 -12.88
C GLN A 68 -10.86 -25.57 -12.76
N ALA A 69 -11.32 -26.52 -13.59
CA ALA A 69 -12.69 -27.02 -13.52
C ALA A 69 -13.00 -27.69 -12.16
N GLU A 70 -12.05 -28.41 -11.57
CA GLU A 70 -12.24 -29.03 -10.25
C GLU A 70 -12.32 -27.99 -9.12
N ILE A 71 -11.58 -26.87 -9.25
CA ILE A 71 -11.66 -25.73 -8.35
C ILE A 71 -13.05 -25.06 -8.48
N GLU A 72 -13.51 -24.84 -9.71
CA GLU A 72 -14.83 -24.23 -9.97
C GLU A 72 -15.98 -25.11 -9.49
N ILE A 73 -15.90 -26.44 -9.62
CA ILE A 73 -16.88 -27.36 -9.04
C ILE A 73 -16.95 -27.21 -7.51
N GLN A 74 -15.80 -27.01 -6.86
CA GLN A 74 -15.73 -26.90 -5.40
C GLN A 74 -16.19 -25.55 -4.86
N PHE A 75 -15.92 -24.45 -5.57
CA PHE A 75 -16.14 -23.08 -5.06
C PHE A 75 -17.21 -22.28 -5.82
N GLY A 76 -17.71 -22.80 -6.94
CA GLY A 76 -18.71 -22.19 -7.80
C GLY A 76 -18.16 -21.74 -9.15
N GLU A 77 -19.06 -21.59 -10.13
CA GLU A 77 -18.73 -21.06 -11.45
C GLU A 77 -18.16 -19.64 -11.35
N ASN A 78 -17.17 -19.32 -12.20
CA ASN A 78 -16.46 -18.04 -12.22
C ASN A 78 -15.66 -17.72 -10.95
N TYR A 79 -15.19 -18.75 -10.23
CA TYR A 79 -14.29 -18.54 -9.11
C TYR A 79 -13.00 -17.85 -9.57
N SER A 80 -12.74 -16.66 -9.01
CA SER A 80 -11.72 -15.74 -9.55
C SER A 80 -10.28 -16.14 -9.26
N ILE A 81 -10.06 -17.18 -8.45
CA ILE A 81 -8.73 -17.70 -8.14
C ILE A 81 -8.41 -18.84 -9.10
N SER A 82 -7.23 -18.76 -9.71
CA SER A 82 -6.70 -19.78 -10.62
C SER A 82 -5.32 -20.24 -10.19
N ILE A 83 -4.98 -21.50 -10.49
CA ILE A 83 -3.58 -21.97 -10.42
C ILE A 83 -2.83 -21.43 -11.64
N THR A 84 -1.66 -20.85 -11.42
CA THR A 84 -0.80 -20.37 -12.50
C THR A 84 0.61 -20.91 -12.38
N ASP A 85 1.23 -21.16 -13.54
CA ASP A 85 2.65 -21.40 -13.64
C ASP A 85 3.35 -20.14 -14.15
N PHE A 86 4.14 -19.55 -13.27
CA PHE A 86 4.88 -18.34 -13.61
C PHE A 86 6.04 -18.67 -14.55
N HIS A 87 5.98 -18.18 -15.79
CA HIS A 87 7.05 -18.31 -16.78
C HIS A 87 7.82 -16.99 -17.04
N ASP A 88 7.31 -15.83 -16.59
CA ASP A 88 7.87 -14.51 -16.93
C ASP A 88 8.77 -13.82 -15.88
N ILE A 89 9.42 -12.75 -16.34
CA ILE A 89 10.69 -12.14 -15.89
C ILE A 89 10.57 -11.24 -14.64
N GLU A 90 9.38 -10.74 -14.29
CA GLU A 90 9.17 -9.90 -13.11
C GLU A 90 8.29 -10.56 -12.06
N LYS A 91 8.88 -11.52 -11.34
CA LYS A 91 8.21 -12.17 -10.21
C LYS A 91 8.50 -11.39 -8.91
N PRO A 92 7.52 -11.24 -8.02
CA PRO A 92 7.79 -10.87 -6.63
C PRO A 92 8.94 -11.71 -6.07
N LYS A 93 9.85 -11.11 -5.30
CA LYS A 93 11.07 -11.79 -4.80
C LYS A 93 10.77 -13.12 -4.11
N PHE A 94 9.64 -13.21 -3.40
CA PHE A 94 9.25 -14.44 -2.71
C PHE A 94 8.81 -15.59 -3.62
N LEU A 95 8.54 -15.32 -4.91
CA LEU A 95 8.21 -16.32 -5.92
C LEU A 95 9.45 -16.84 -6.68
N MET A 96 10.63 -16.23 -6.48
CA MET A 96 11.84 -16.59 -7.24
C MET A 96 12.39 -17.98 -6.87
N LEU A 97 12.18 -18.44 -5.64
CA LEU A 97 12.66 -19.74 -5.14
C LEU A 97 11.50 -20.73 -5.00
N LYS A 98 10.78 -20.97 -6.11
CA LYS A 98 9.66 -21.92 -6.18
C LYS A 98 10.19 -23.37 -6.02
N PRO A 99 9.82 -24.12 -4.96
CA PRO A 99 10.21 -25.53 -4.83
C PRO A 99 9.56 -26.41 -5.90
N ALA A 100 10.15 -27.58 -6.15
CA ALA A 100 9.50 -28.61 -6.98
C ALA A 100 8.11 -28.96 -6.42
N ASP A 101 7.17 -29.26 -7.31
CA ASP A 101 5.77 -29.61 -7.01
C ASP A 101 4.97 -28.54 -6.24
N SER A 102 5.44 -27.31 -6.17
CA SER A 102 4.70 -26.21 -5.54
C SER A 102 3.77 -25.51 -6.54
N TYR A 103 2.81 -24.76 -6.04
CA TYR A 103 1.81 -24.04 -6.83
C TYR A 103 1.72 -22.58 -6.41
N ILE A 104 1.28 -21.75 -7.35
CA ILE A 104 1.00 -20.34 -7.15
C ILE A 104 -0.48 -20.13 -7.47
N LEU A 105 -1.18 -19.48 -6.55
CA LEU A 105 -2.52 -18.97 -6.81
C LEU A 105 -2.43 -17.55 -7.32
N HIS A 106 -3.30 -17.26 -8.27
CA HIS A 106 -3.42 -15.99 -8.95
C HIS A 106 -4.85 -15.47 -8.81
N TYR A 107 -4.99 -14.18 -8.54
CA TYR A 107 -6.27 -13.47 -8.52
C TYR A 107 -6.14 -12.15 -9.29
N TRP A 108 -7.01 -11.91 -10.27
CA TRP A 108 -7.03 -10.67 -11.04
C TRP A 108 -7.91 -9.60 -10.39
N ARG A 109 -7.33 -8.43 -10.05
CA ARG A 109 -8.05 -7.29 -9.45
C ARG A 109 -8.62 -6.29 -10.47
N GLY A 110 -8.53 -6.59 -11.77
CA GLY A 110 -8.94 -5.67 -12.84
C GLY A 110 -7.78 -4.88 -13.43
N GLU A 111 -6.83 -4.42 -12.60
CA GLU A 111 -5.67 -3.63 -13.02
C GLU A 111 -4.34 -4.34 -12.79
N TRP A 112 -4.25 -5.13 -11.72
CA TRP A 112 -3.08 -5.95 -11.41
C TRP A 112 -3.49 -7.32 -10.88
N ALA A 113 -2.51 -8.21 -10.86
CA ALA A 113 -2.64 -9.57 -10.33
C ALA A 113 -2.10 -9.64 -8.91
N GLU A 114 -2.82 -10.35 -8.05
CA GLU A 114 -2.36 -10.76 -6.73
C GLU A 114 -1.94 -12.22 -6.76
N TYR A 115 -0.91 -12.54 -5.99
CA TYR A 115 -0.34 -13.87 -5.94
C TYR A 115 -0.28 -14.39 -4.52
N TYR A 116 -0.43 -15.71 -4.40
CA TYR A 116 -0.25 -16.44 -3.17
C TYR A 116 0.58 -17.70 -3.43
N ALA A 117 1.67 -17.86 -2.70
CA ALA A 117 2.57 -18.99 -2.82
C ALA A 117 2.22 -20.07 -1.80
N GLY A 118 1.80 -21.25 -2.29
CA GLY A 118 1.36 -22.35 -1.43
C GLY A 118 2.44 -22.88 -0.48
N TRP A 119 3.73 -22.78 -0.86
CA TRP A 119 4.83 -23.39 -0.12
C TRP A 119 5.34 -22.56 1.07
N ASN A 120 5.23 -21.23 1.02
CA ASN A 120 5.68 -20.33 2.09
C ASN A 120 4.56 -19.45 2.65
N GLN A 121 3.33 -19.60 2.14
CA GLN A 121 2.14 -18.87 2.56
C GLN A 121 2.28 -17.35 2.44
N GLN A 122 3.16 -16.89 1.54
CA GLN A 122 3.34 -15.47 1.28
C GLN A 122 2.43 -14.99 0.15
N THR A 123 2.05 -13.70 0.22
CA THR A 123 1.17 -13.06 -0.75
C THR A 123 1.66 -11.67 -1.10
N THR A 124 1.27 -11.17 -2.27
CA THR A 124 1.44 -9.76 -2.67
C THR A 124 0.42 -8.83 -2.02
N LEU A 125 -0.65 -9.36 -1.41
CA LEU A 125 -1.69 -8.55 -0.77
C LEU A 125 -1.12 -7.71 0.38
N SER A 126 -1.34 -6.40 0.33
CA SER A 126 -1.09 -5.51 1.46
C SER A 126 -2.33 -5.46 2.37
N ILE A 127 -2.17 -6.06 3.56
CA ILE A 127 -3.25 -6.21 4.56
C ILE A 127 -3.01 -5.30 5.77
N LYS A 128 -1.79 -4.79 5.94
CA LYS A 128 -1.47 -3.96 7.09
C LYS A 128 -1.95 -2.54 6.83
N GLU A 129 -2.77 -2.03 7.74
CA GLU A 129 -3.20 -0.61 7.73
C GLU A 129 -2.01 0.34 7.64
N SER A 130 -0.88 -0.01 8.28
CA SER A 130 0.35 0.77 8.23
C SER A 130 0.80 1.06 6.80
N ASP A 131 0.62 0.15 5.86
CA ASP A 131 1.12 0.30 4.49
C ASP A 131 0.39 1.43 3.73
N TYR A 132 -0.77 1.86 4.23
CA TYR A 132 -1.57 2.93 3.66
C TYR A 132 -1.29 4.30 4.29
N TYR A 133 -0.50 4.37 5.38
CA TYR A 133 -0.13 5.63 6.04
C TYR A 133 1.27 6.09 5.61
N PRO A 134 1.49 7.42 5.44
CA PRO A 134 2.84 7.94 5.28
C PRO A 134 3.68 7.57 6.51
N PHE A 135 4.91 7.10 6.28
CA PHE A 135 5.84 6.58 7.30
C PHE A 135 5.37 5.32 8.04
N HIS A 136 4.39 4.59 7.51
CA HIS A 136 3.85 3.39 8.15
C HIS A 136 3.23 3.63 9.53
N SER A 137 2.91 4.89 9.88
CA SER A 137 2.39 5.24 11.19
C SER A 137 1.42 6.43 11.13
N PRO A 138 0.17 6.26 11.56
CA PRO A 138 -0.79 7.37 11.62
C PRO A 138 -0.35 8.45 12.62
N ILE A 139 0.33 8.06 13.71
CA ILE A 139 0.82 9.00 14.73
C ILE A 139 1.92 9.90 14.14
N LEU A 140 2.88 9.30 13.42
CA LEU A 140 3.93 10.09 12.76
C LEU A 140 3.34 11.03 11.70
N ALA A 141 2.35 10.57 10.93
CA ALA A 141 1.64 11.40 9.98
C ALA A 141 1.03 12.65 10.66
N VAL A 142 0.33 12.47 11.79
CA VAL A 142 -0.26 13.58 12.57
C VAL A 142 0.81 14.53 13.12
N ILE A 143 1.90 14.00 13.68
CA ILE A 143 3.02 14.81 14.20
C ILE A 143 3.60 15.70 13.08
N VAL A 144 3.80 15.15 11.89
CA VAL A 144 4.37 15.90 10.77
C VAL A 144 3.40 16.95 10.23
N VAL A 145 2.09 16.68 10.23
CA VAL A 145 1.07 17.69 9.92
C VAL A 145 1.14 18.86 10.91
N ILE A 146 1.21 18.58 12.22
CA ILE A 146 1.32 19.61 13.26
C ILE A 146 2.61 20.41 13.09
N ALA A 147 3.75 19.74 12.86
CA ALA A 147 5.03 20.40 12.62
C ALA A 147 4.97 21.32 11.38
N SER A 148 4.34 20.86 10.30
CA SER A 148 4.15 21.63 9.06
C SER A 148 3.30 22.88 9.31
N LEU A 149 2.23 22.77 10.09
CA LEU A 149 1.40 23.91 10.49
C LEU A 149 2.17 24.92 11.35
N LEU A 150 2.99 24.45 12.30
CA LEU A 150 3.84 25.32 13.12
C LEU A 150 4.87 26.07 12.26
N ILE A 151 5.49 25.40 11.29
CA ILE A 151 6.42 26.04 10.33
C ILE A 151 5.69 27.10 9.50
N CYS A 152 4.48 26.80 9.01
CA CYS A 152 3.66 27.78 8.29
C CYS A 152 3.33 29.00 9.16
N PHE A 153 2.98 28.77 10.43
CA PHE A 153 2.66 29.82 11.38
C PHE A 153 3.87 30.71 11.68
N ILE A 154 5.05 30.13 11.90
CA ILE A 154 6.30 30.86 12.10
C ILE A 154 6.64 31.69 10.85
N GLY A 155 6.55 31.09 9.66
CA GLY A 155 6.76 31.80 8.39
C GLY A 155 5.82 33.00 8.21
N PHE A 156 4.54 32.83 8.57
CA PHE A 156 3.53 33.88 8.54
C PHE A 156 3.81 34.99 9.56
N LYS A 157 4.14 34.65 10.81
CA LYS A 157 4.49 35.63 11.85
C LYS A 157 5.70 36.46 11.46
N LEU A 158 6.76 35.81 10.99
CA LEU A 158 7.93 36.49 10.46
C LEU A 158 7.51 37.47 9.34
N LYS A 159 6.66 37.04 8.39
CA LYS A 159 6.06 37.89 7.33
C LYS A 159 5.40 39.14 7.88
N SER A 160 4.53 38.99 8.87
CA SER A 160 3.82 40.09 9.51
C SER A 160 4.76 41.09 10.16
N ASP A 161 5.75 40.64 10.94
CA ASP A 161 6.63 41.55 11.68
C ASP A 161 7.52 42.40 10.75
N ALA A 162 8.01 41.81 9.66
CA ALA A 162 8.81 42.55 8.67
C ALA A 162 8.02 43.65 7.93
N SER A 163 6.69 43.52 7.84
CA SER A 163 5.85 44.56 7.22
C SER A 163 5.68 45.77 8.12
N LYS A 164 5.69 45.58 9.45
CA LYS A 164 5.57 46.66 10.43
C LYS A 164 6.84 47.50 10.53
N THR A 165 8.02 46.90 10.38
CA THR A 165 9.32 47.61 10.44
C THR A 165 9.60 48.49 9.21
N LEU A 166 8.79 48.42 8.14
CA LEU A 166 8.94 49.25 6.93
C LEU A 166 8.05 50.49 6.93
N LEU A 167 7.21 50.67 7.96
CA LEU A 167 6.29 51.80 8.12
C LEU A 167 6.82 52.88 9.08
N PHE A 168 8.06 52.72 9.56
CA PHE A 168 8.83 53.69 10.35
C PHE A 168 10.17 53.91 9.68
#